data_AF-A0AAU3BHH5-F1
#
_entry.id   AF-A0AAU3BHH5-F1
#
_cell.length_a   1.000
_cell.length_b   1.000
_cell.length_c   1.000
_cell.angle_alpha   90.00
_cell.angle_beta   90.00
_cell.angle_gamma   90.00
#
_symmetry.space_group_name_H-M   'P 1'
#
loop_
_entity.id
_entity.type
_entity.pdbx_description
1 polymer ?
#
loop_
_entity_poly.entity_id
_entity_poly.type
_entity_poly.pdbx_seq_one_letter_code
_entity_poly.pdbx_strand_id
1 'polypeptide(L)'
;MGGESDHTRLDLDVIKEMGTGLSNVKKAFDGIEKLSGKYQDDFGNGDLADKFDDFAKNWEISRKKLTGEVDALAQIAKAAAKAYEDIDHQLAEAIRGAQDSKKKGK
;
A
#
# COMPACT_ATOMS: atom_id res chain seq x y z
N MET A 1 19.47 17.03 -21.68
CA MET A 1 19.50 15.88 -20.75
C MET A 1 18.38 16.04 -19.72
N GLY A 2 17.11 15.93 -20.14
CA GLY A 2 15.94 16.09 -19.26
C GLY A 2 15.01 14.87 -19.21
N GLY A 3 15.18 13.89 -20.10
CA GLY A 3 14.30 12.72 -20.19
C GLY A 3 14.43 11.77 -19.01
N GLU A 4 15.64 11.30 -18.69
CA GLU A 4 15.86 10.32 -17.60
C GLU A 4 15.47 10.83 -16.20
N SER A 5 15.69 12.12 -15.91
CA SER A 5 15.31 12.71 -14.63
C SER A 5 13.80 12.80 -14.45
N ASP A 6 13.07 13.08 -15.54
CA ASP A 6 11.61 13.16 -15.53
C ASP A 6 11.00 11.76 -15.43
N HIS A 7 11.56 10.76 -16.12
CA HIS A 7 11.16 9.36 -15.98
C HIS A 7 11.33 8.82 -14.56
N THR A 8 12.47 9.10 -13.92
CA THR A 8 12.74 8.64 -12.54
C THR A 8 11.76 9.27 -11.53
N ARG A 9 11.40 10.55 -11.72
CA ARG A 9 10.37 11.20 -10.89
C ARG A 9 8.99 10.59 -11.10
N LEU A 10 8.59 10.35 -12.36
CA LEU A 10 7.32 9.70 -12.68
C LEU A 10 7.22 8.31 -12.06
N ASP A 11 8.28 7.49 -12.16
CA ASP A 11 8.30 6.15 -11.57
C ASP A 11 8.16 6.19 -10.04
N LEU A 12 8.81 7.17 -9.40
CA LEU A 12 8.72 7.37 -7.95
C LEU A 12 7.31 7.76 -7.50
N ASP A 13 6.65 8.65 -8.24
CA ASP A 13 5.27 9.04 -7.98
C ASP A 13 4.32 7.85 -8.15
N VAL A 14 4.52 7.01 -9.17
CA VAL A 14 3.76 5.77 -9.37
C VAL A 14 3.93 4.82 -8.18
N ILE A 15 5.13 4.65 -7.65
CA ILE A 15 5.37 3.77 -6.48
C ILE A 15 4.67 4.32 -5.22
N LYS A 16 4.67 5.65 -5.01
CA LYS A 16 3.93 6.29 -3.91
C LYS A 16 2.43 6.09 -4.03
N GLU A 17 1.91 6.30 -5.23
CA GLU A 17 0.49 6.12 -5.53
C GLU A 17 0.08 4.67 -5.34
N MET A 18 0.90 3.71 -5.76
CA MET A 18 0.68 2.29 -5.52
C MET A 18 0.57 2.00 -4.01
N GLY A 19 1.50 2.49 -3.19
CA GLY A 19 1.45 2.32 -1.74
C GLY A 19 0.19 2.92 -1.10
N THR A 20 -0.26 4.06 -1.61
CA THR A 20 -1.49 4.73 -1.16
C THR A 20 -2.74 3.95 -1.59
N GLY A 21 -2.80 3.54 -2.86
CA GLY A 21 -3.90 2.75 -3.42
C GLY A 21 -4.10 1.43 -2.69
N LEU A 22 -3.01 0.68 -2.45
CA LEU A 22 -3.05 -0.58 -1.69
C LEU A 22 -3.53 -0.34 -0.25
N SER A 23 -3.10 0.74 0.40
CA SER A 23 -3.61 1.11 1.74
C SER A 23 -5.11 1.38 1.74
N ASN A 24 -5.62 2.00 0.67
CA ASN A 24 -7.05 2.28 0.53
C ASN A 24 -7.85 1.00 0.27
N VAL A 25 -7.31 0.06 -0.51
CA VAL A 25 -7.91 -1.27 -0.71
C VAL A 25 -8.04 -2.00 0.63
N LYS A 26 -6.97 -2.04 1.44
CA LYS A 26 -7.01 -2.62 2.79
C LYS A 26 -8.12 -1.98 3.64
N LYS A 27 -8.17 -0.65 3.71
CA LYS A 27 -9.21 0.09 4.47
C LYS A 27 -10.62 -0.24 4.00
N ALA A 28 -10.84 -0.37 2.70
CA ALA A 28 -12.14 -0.74 2.15
C ALA A 28 -12.57 -2.13 2.63
N PHE A 29 -11.66 -3.11 2.64
CA PHE A 29 -11.95 -4.45 3.16
C PHE A 29 -12.16 -4.48 4.68
N ASP A 30 -11.38 -3.70 5.44
CA ASP A 30 -11.52 -3.58 6.90
C ASP A 30 -12.88 -2.97 7.28
N GLY A 31 -13.45 -2.13 6.41
CA GLY A 31 -14.78 -1.54 6.58
C GLY A 31 -15.95 -2.47 6.28
N ILE A 32 -15.72 -3.65 5.69
CA ILE A 32 -16.79 -4.62 5.40
C ILE A 32 -17.13 -5.38 6.67
N GLU A 33 -18.41 -5.37 7.03
CA GLU A 33 -18.93 -6.01 8.23
C GLU A 33 -18.69 -7.53 8.26
N LYS A 34 -18.70 -8.12 9.46
CA LYS A 34 -18.64 -9.58 9.63
C LYS A 34 -19.98 -10.20 9.28
N LEU A 35 -19.93 -11.29 8.51
CA LEU A 35 -21.10 -12.06 8.07
C LEU A 35 -21.37 -13.27 8.98
N SER A 36 -20.34 -13.76 9.68
CA SER A 36 -20.43 -14.95 10.54
C SER A 36 -21.37 -14.68 11.72
N GLY A 37 -22.24 -15.65 12.02
CA GLY A 37 -23.24 -15.55 13.09
C GLY A 37 -24.33 -14.47 12.91
N LYS A 38 -24.34 -13.70 11.81
CA LYS A 38 -25.29 -12.58 11.64
C LYS A 38 -26.68 -13.00 11.16
N TYR A 39 -26.75 -14.07 10.37
CA TYR A 39 -27.94 -14.43 9.60
C TYR A 39 -28.48 -15.81 9.98
N GLN A 40 -27.96 -16.45 11.05
CA GLN A 40 -28.34 -17.82 11.41
C GLN A 40 -29.85 -17.99 11.60
N ASP A 41 -30.50 -17.02 12.26
CA ASP A 41 -31.94 -17.05 12.56
C ASP A 41 -32.81 -16.67 11.35
N ASP A 42 -32.22 -16.06 10.30
CA ASP A 42 -32.96 -15.53 9.15
C ASP A 42 -33.25 -16.61 8.08
N PHE A 43 -32.51 -17.71 8.07
CA PHE A 43 -32.60 -18.72 6.99
C PHE A 43 -33.78 -19.68 7.12
N GLY A 44 -34.38 -19.82 8.32
CA GLY A 44 -35.49 -20.75 8.58
C GLY A 44 -35.16 -22.24 8.40
N ASN A 45 -33.99 -22.59 7.88
CA ASN A 45 -33.46 -23.93 7.69
C ASN A 45 -32.06 -24.03 8.30
N GLY A 46 -31.88 -24.97 9.23
CA GLY A 46 -30.61 -25.15 9.96
C GLY A 46 -29.43 -25.52 9.07
N ASP A 47 -29.62 -26.47 8.14
CA ASP A 47 -28.54 -26.91 7.24
C ASP A 47 -28.03 -25.76 6.34
N LEU A 48 -28.94 -24.92 5.84
CA LEU A 48 -28.60 -23.73 5.06
C LEU A 48 -27.87 -22.69 5.93
N ALA A 49 -28.34 -22.47 7.16
CA ALA A 49 -27.69 -21.57 8.10
C ALA A 49 -26.26 -22.01 8.42
N ASP A 50 -26.04 -23.30 8.66
CA ASP A 50 -24.72 -23.87 8.93
C ASP A 50 -23.79 -23.73 7.72
N LYS A 51 -24.27 -24.01 6.50
CA LYS A 51 -23.49 -23.82 5.27
C LYS A 51 -23.12 -22.37 5.02
N PHE A 52 -24.04 -21.45 5.31
CA PHE A 52 -23.76 -20.02 5.20
C PHE A 52 -22.72 -19.58 6.23
N ASP A 53 -22.82 -20.06 7.47
CA ASP A 53 -21.85 -19.73 8.52
C ASP A 53 -20.44 -20.26 8.22
N ASP A 54 -20.33 -21.50 7.70
CA ASP A 54 -19.06 -22.06 7.20
C ASP A 54 -18.45 -21.19 6.11
N PHE A 55 -19.26 -20.75 5.14
CA PHE A 55 -18.82 -19.82 4.10
C PHE A 55 -18.35 -18.49 4.70
N ALA A 56 -19.14 -17.90 5.60
CA ALA A 56 -18.85 -16.62 6.21
C ALA A 56 -17.54 -16.63 7.01
N LYS A 57 -17.29 -17.70 7.78
CA LYS A 57 -16.04 -17.92 8.52
C LYS A 57 -14.84 -18.03 7.58
N ASN A 58 -14.95 -18.86 6.53
CA ASN A 58 -13.88 -19.03 5.55
C ASN A 58 -13.59 -17.74 4.78
N TRP A 59 -14.64 -17.00 4.39
CA TRP A 59 -14.52 -15.68 3.79
C TRP A 59 -13.78 -14.72 4.71
N GLU A 60 -14.13 -14.66 6.00
CA GLU A 60 -13.46 -13.78 6.96
C GLU A 60 -11.95 -14.10 7.08
N ILE A 61 -11.60 -15.39 7.15
CA ILE A 61 -10.20 -15.84 7.23
C ILE A 61 -9.44 -15.45 5.96
N SER A 62 -9.97 -15.81 4.79
CA SER A 62 -9.33 -15.53 3.50
C SER A 62 -9.17 -14.02 3.26
N ARG A 63 -10.21 -13.23 3.60
CA ARG A 63 -10.15 -11.77 3.50
C ARG A 63 -9.07 -11.19 4.40
N LYS A 64 -8.95 -11.62 5.67
CA LYS A 64 -7.90 -11.14 6.59
C LYS A 64 -6.50 -11.46 6.07
N LYS A 65 -6.31 -12.65 5.49
CA LYS A 65 -5.02 -13.01 4.88
C LYS A 65 -4.68 -12.10 3.71
N LEU A 66 -5.62 -11.93 2.78
CA LEU A 66 -5.46 -11.06 1.62
C LEU A 66 -5.16 -9.61 2.03
N THR A 67 -5.91 -9.04 2.98
CA THR A 67 -5.67 -7.66 3.42
C THR A 67 -4.35 -7.48 4.15
N GLY A 68 -3.88 -8.51 4.87
CA GLY A 68 -2.54 -8.53 5.45
C GLY A 68 -1.44 -8.48 4.38
N GLU A 69 -1.58 -9.26 3.31
CA GLU A 69 -0.64 -9.26 2.18
C GLU A 69 -0.66 -7.91 1.42
N VAL A 70 -1.85 -7.35 1.21
CA VAL A 70 -2.02 -6.01 0.59
C VAL A 70 -1.37 -4.91 1.44
N ASP A 71 -1.53 -4.96 2.75
CA ASP A 71 -0.89 -4.00 3.66
C ASP A 71 0.64 -4.13 3.64
N ALA A 72 1.16 -5.36 3.67
CA ALA A 72 2.60 -5.59 3.58
C ALA A 72 3.17 -4.99 2.29
N LEU A 73 2.51 -5.22 1.14
CA LEU A 73 2.92 -4.64 -0.13
C LEU A 73 2.83 -3.11 -0.12
N ALA A 74 1.79 -2.55 0.49
CA ALA A 74 1.63 -1.10 0.65
C ALA A 74 2.79 -0.48 1.44
N GLN A 75 3.21 -1.13 2.53
CA GLN A 75 4.35 -0.66 3.35
C GLN A 75 5.66 -0.75 2.58
N ILE A 76 5.89 -1.83 1.83
CA ILE A 76 7.08 -1.98 0.98
C ILE A 76 7.13 -0.86 -0.06
N ALA A 77 6.03 -0.58 -0.76
CA ALA A 77 5.97 0.47 -1.77
C ALA A 77 6.28 1.85 -1.17
N LYS A 78 5.68 2.19 -0.02
CA LYS A 78 5.96 3.46 0.67
C LYS A 78 7.41 3.56 1.14
N ALA A 79 7.96 2.47 1.68
CA ALA A 79 9.34 2.43 2.15
C ALA A 79 10.32 2.60 0.98
N ALA A 80 10.06 1.94 -0.15
CA ALA A 80 10.86 2.10 -1.36
C ALA A 80 10.82 3.55 -1.87
N ALA A 81 9.63 4.14 -2.01
CA ALA A 81 9.50 5.54 -2.41
C ALA A 81 10.28 6.49 -1.49
N LYS A 82 10.11 6.33 -0.18
CA LYS A 82 10.84 7.15 0.80
C LYS A 82 12.36 6.99 0.67
N ALA A 83 12.85 5.77 0.51
CA ALA A 83 14.29 5.52 0.35
C ALA A 83 14.85 6.20 -0.90
N TYR A 84 14.13 6.14 -2.03
CA TYR A 84 14.55 6.83 -3.26
C TYR A 84 14.53 8.35 -3.13
N GLU A 85 13.53 8.94 -2.48
CA GLU A 85 13.50 10.37 -2.18
C GLU A 85 14.67 10.82 -1.30
N ASP A 86 14.95 10.06 -0.25
CA ASP A 86 16.03 10.37 0.68
C ASP A 86 17.40 10.32 -0.05
N ILE A 87 17.58 9.37 -0.97
CA ILE A 87 18.78 9.28 -1.84
C ILE A 87 18.86 10.47 -2.81
N ASP A 88 17.77 10.82 -3.50
CA ASP A 88 17.73 11.97 -4.44
C ASP A 88 18.06 13.28 -3.71
N HIS A 89 17.51 13.47 -2.50
CA HIS A 89 17.77 14.64 -1.68
C HIS A 89 19.26 14.75 -1.28
N GLN A 90 19.85 13.66 -0.78
CA GLN A 90 21.27 13.64 -0.40
C GLN A 90 22.18 13.92 -1.59
N LEU A 91 21.86 13.38 -2.76
CA LEU A 91 22.63 13.62 -3.98
C LEU A 91 22.52 15.09 -4.42
N ALA A 92 21.33 15.66 -4.38
CA ALA A 92 21.11 17.07 -4.72
C ALA A 92 21.87 18.01 -3.77
N GLU A 93 21.87 17.72 -2.47
CA GLU A 93 22.66 18.47 -1.48
C GLU A 93 24.17 18.38 -1.74
N ALA A 94 24.68 17.18 -2.02
CA ALA A 94 26.10 16.98 -2.33
C ALA A 94 26.53 17.76 -3.58
N ILE A 95 25.70 17.76 -4.63
CA ILE A 95 25.94 18.53 -5.86
C ILE A 95 25.95 20.03 -5.57
N ARG A 96 24.96 20.55 -4.84
CA ARG A 96 24.89 21.99 -4.47
C ARG A 96 26.10 22.41 -3.65
N GLY A 97 26.49 21.62 -2.65
CA GLY A 97 27.69 21.87 -1.84
C GLY A 97 28.98 21.88 -2.67
N ALA A 98 29.10 20.99 -3.65
CA ALA A 98 30.23 20.97 -4.57
C ALA A 98 30.26 22.19 -5.51
N GLN A 99 29.10 22.74 -5.89
CA GLN A 99 29.02 23.96 -6.71
C GLN A 99 29.36 25.22 -5.90
N ASP A 100 28.87 25.32 -4.67
CA ASP A 100 29.14 26.47 -3.78
C ASP A 100 30.61 26.55 -3.37
N SER A 101 31.26 25.41 -3.11
CA SER A 101 32.70 25.35 -2.83
C SER A 101 33.54 25.78 -4.03
N LYS A 102 33.17 25.39 -5.27
CA LYS A 102 33.82 25.90 -6.49
C LYS A 102 33.64 27.41 -6.68
N LYS A 103 32.51 27.97 -6.24
CA LYS A 103 32.22 29.41 -6.38
C LYS A 103 32.99 30.28 -5.38
N LYS A 104 33.36 29.74 -4.21
CA LYS A 104 34.18 30.43 -3.20
C LYS A 104 35.69 30.38 -3.46
N GLY A 105 36.16 29.48 -4.32
CA GLY A 105 37.58 29.31 -4.65
C GLY A 105 38.08 30.13 -5.84
N LYS A 106 37.24 31.02 -6.40
CA LYS A 106 37.55 31.92 -7.52
C LYS A 106 37.25 33.35 -7.10
#